data_AF-A0A9W6GUX8-F1
#
_entry.id   AF-A0A9W6GUX8-F1
#
_cell.length_a   1.000
_cell.length_b   1.000
_cell.length_c   1.000
_cell.angle_alpha   90.00
_cell.angle_beta   90.00
_cell.angle_gamma   90.00
#
_symmetry.space_group_name_H-M   'P 1'
#
loop_
_entity.id
_entity.type
_entity.pdbx_description
1 polymer ?
#
loop_
_entity_poly.entity_id
_entity_poly.type
_entity_poly.pdbx_seq_one_letter_code
_entity_poly.pdbx_strand_id
1 'polypeptide(L)'
;MPVLLGFFALALGLYTLKAYTQASPAFLARLIRRGGGFALMALGGLFLARGRLDFGLALGAAGLWLMGLGAQGGMRDAGAGGGGVSRVRSAMIEMELDHATGAIRGMILAGKDEGKRLDALTRPALFDLYNMCLRDDPDGARLLEAYLDRRFAGWRAAGDAHHDAGGGETRARRTGTITEDEAYEILGLKKGAPAADIARAHRDLMKKLHPDLGGTTDLAARVNEAKDVLMRRHH
;
A
#
# COMPACT_ATOMS: atom_id res chain seq x y z
N MET A 1 -41.52 47.90 25.74
CA MET A 1 -40.17 47.86 25.13
C MET A 1 -39.24 46.73 25.61
N PRO A 2 -39.21 46.27 26.88
CA PRO A 2 -38.28 45.21 27.29
C PRO A 2 -38.67 43.80 26.79
N VAL A 3 -39.96 43.57 26.52
CA VAL A 3 -40.47 42.27 26.04
C VAL A 3 -40.07 41.99 24.58
N LEU A 4 -39.97 43.04 23.76
CA LEU A 4 -39.50 42.94 22.37
C LEU A 4 -37.99 42.65 22.30
N LEU A 5 -37.20 43.24 23.19
CA LEU A 5 -35.78 42.94 23.35
C LEU A 5 -35.56 41.48 23.81
N GLY A 6 -36.38 41.00 24.75
CA GLY A 6 -36.36 39.60 25.18
C GLY A 6 -36.70 38.63 24.06
N PHE A 7 -37.72 38.93 23.25
CA PHE A 7 -38.08 38.11 22.10
C PHE A 7 -36.99 38.10 21.02
N PHE A 8 -36.37 39.26 20.77
CA PHE A 8 -35.27 39.36 19.80
C PHE A 8 -34.03 38.60 20.26
N ALA A 9 -33.66 38.71 21.54
CA ALA A 9 -32.55 37.97 22.13
C ALA A 9 -32.81 36.45 22.09
N LEU A 10 -34.04 36.02 22.35
CA LEU A 10 -34.44 34.61 22.32
C LEU A 10 -34.49 34.07 20.88
N ALA A 11 -35.00 34.85 19.93
CA ALA A 11 -34.98 34.51 18.50
C ALA A 11 -33.54 34.43 17.96
N LEU A 12 -32.66 35.35 18.37
CA LEU A 12 -31.25 35.33 18.02
C LEU A 12 -30.53 34.13 18.64
N GLY A 13 -30.81 33.81 19.91
CA GLY A 13 -30.28 32.64 20.60
C GLY A 13 -30.67 31.33 19.89
N LEU A 14 -31.96 31.17 19.56
CA LEU A 14 -32.44 29.99 18.83
C LEU A 14 -31.88 29.92 17.41
N TYR A 15 -31.69 31.06 16.74
CA TYR A 15 -31.06 31.11 15.42
C TYR A 15 -29.59 30.68 15.49
N THR A 16 -28.83 31.15 16.48
CA THR A 16 -27.43 30.73 16.67
C THR A 16 -27.32 29.25 17.04
N LEU A 17 -28.24 28.72 17.85
CA LEU A 17 -28.25 27.31 18.23
C LEU A 17 -28.61 26.41 17.05
N LYS A 18 -29.56 26.82 16.20
CA LYS A 18 -29.90 26.14 14.95
C LYS A 18 -28.77 26.23 13.92
N ALA A 19 -28.09 27.37 13.85
CA ALA A 19 -26.90 27.53 13.01
C ALA A 19 -25.74 26.66 13.52
N TYR A 20 -25.59 26.47 14.83
CA TYR A 20 -24.55 25.61 15.41
C TYR A 20 -24.82 24.12 15.17
N THR A 21 -26.08 23.68 15.17
CA THR A 21 -26.43 22.27 14.87
C THR A 21 -26.44 21.95 13.37
N GLN A 22 -26.59 22.96 12.50
CA GLN A 22 -26.54 22.78 11.03
C GLN A 22 -25.20 23.20 10.40
N ALA A 23 -24.33 23.92 11.11
CA ALA A 23 -23.02 24.30 10.62
C ALA A 23 -22.08 23.10 10.65
N SER A 24 -21.80 22.56 9.47
CA SER A 24 -20.74 21.57 9.28
C SER A 24 -19.47 21.99 10.04
N PRO A 25 -18.89 21.13 10.90
CA PRO A 25 -17.65 21.45 11.61
C PRO A 25 -16.51 21.80 10.65
N ALA A 26 -16.60 21.34 9.39
CA ALA A 26 -15.72 21.72 8.30
C ALA A 26 -15.80 23.20 7.87
N PHE A 27 -17.00 23.82 7.91
CA PHE A 27 -17.15 25.25 7.61
C PHE A 27 -16.66 26.12 8.78
N LEU A 28 -16.96 25.73 10.02
CA LEU A 28 -16.47 26.42 11.22
C LEU A 28 -14.93 26.37 11.28
N ALA A 29 -14.34 25.20 11.02
CA ALA A 29 -12.89 25.04 10.94
C ALA A 29 -12.26 25.90 9.83
N ARG A 30 -12.89 26.01 8.65
CA ARG A 30 -12.41 26.89 7.57
C ARG A 30 -12.52 28.37 7.93
N LEU A 31 -13.60 28.77 8.59
CA LEU A 31 -13.82 30.15 9.00
C LEU A 31 -12.87 30.57 10.13
N ILE A 32 -12.64 29.69 11.11
CA ILE A 32 -11.64 29.89 12.16
C ILE A 32 -10.23 29.92 11.57
N ARG A 33 -9.92 29.04 10.61
CA ARG A 33 -8.61 29.01 9.96
C ARG A 33 -8.38 30.26 9.12
N ARG A 34 -9.28 30.63 8.21
CA ARG A 34 -9.12 31.89 7.43
C ARG A 34 -9.19 33.14 8.30
N GLY A 35 -10.16 33.23 9.22
CA GLY A 35 -10.35 34.38 10.10
C GLY A 35 -9.19 34.58 11.08
N GLY A 36 -8.70 33.50 11.69
CA GLY A 36 -7.54 33.51 12.59
C GLY A 36 -6.25 33.92 11.86
N GLY A 37 -6.07 33.46 10.62
CA GLY A 37 -4.90 33.83 9.80
C GLY A 37 -4.87 35.32 9.45
N PHE A 38 -6.00 35.88 9.02
CA PHE A 38 -6.13 37.32 8.77
C PHE A 38 -5.91 38.15 10.04
N ALA A 39 -6.46 37.73 11.17
CA ALA A 39 -6.29 38.42 12.45
C ALA A 39 -4.81 38.44 12.89
N LEU A 40 -4.11 37.31 12.76
CA LEU A 40 -2.68 37.22 13.08
C LEU A 40 -1.80 38.06 12.15
N MET A 41 -2.11 38.12 10.85
CA MET A 41 -1.40 39.01 9.93
C MET A 41 -1.63 40.49 10.23
N ALA A 42 -2.88 40.87 10.54
CA ALA A 42 -3.19 42.24 10.95
C ALA A 42 -2.44 42.63 12.24
N LEU A 43 -2.39 41.71 13.22
CA LEU A 43 -1.62 41.90 14.45
C LEU A 43 -0.11 41.99 14.13
N GLY A 44 0.41 41.10 13.30
CA GLY A 44 1.82 41.11 12.87
C GLY A 44 2.21 42.43 12.22
N GLY A 45 1.39 42.93 11.29
CA GLY A 45 1.59 44.24 10.66
C GLY A 45 1.58 45.40 11.66
N LEU A 46 0.69 45.37 12.66
CA LEU A 46 0.66 46.35 13.74
C LEU A 46 1.96 46.32 14.58
N PHE A 47 2.48 45.13 14.87
CA PHE A 47 3.74 44.98 15.62
C PHE A 47 4.96 45.44 14.81
N LEU A 48 4.99 45.20 13.49
CA LEU A 48 6.01 45.76 12.59
C LEU A 48 5.97 47.28 12.58
N ALA A 49 4.79 47.88 12.48
CA ALA A 49 4.61 49.34 12.51
C ALA A 49 5.06 49.97 13.84
N ARG A 50 5.06 49.20 14.93
CA ARG A 50 5.50 49.64 16.27
C ARG A 50 6.99 49.38 16.54
N GLY A 51 7.74 48.94 15.53
CA GLY A 51 9.19 48.71 15.61
C GLY A 51 9.61 47.39 16.26
N ARG A 52 8.65 46.50 16.58
CA ARG A 52 8.94 45.18 17.17
C ARG A 52 8.97 44.12 16.07
N LEU A 53 10.08 44.12 15.33
CA LEU A 53 10.28 43.27 14.14
C LEU A 53 10.14 41.78 14.45
N ASP A 54 10.63 41.32 15.61
CA ASP A 54 10.61 39.91 15.99
C ASP A 54 9.18 39.34 16.05
N PHE A 55 8.31 40.02 16.80
CA PHE A 55 6.91 39.60 16.96
C PHE A 55 6.09 39.83 15.70
N GLY A 56 6.37 40.92 14.98
CA GLY A 56 5.69 41.24 13.74
C GLY A 56 5.92 40.19 12.64
N LEU A 57 7.18 39.77 12.46
CA LEU A 57 7.55 38.71 11.51
C LEU A 57 7.01 37.34 11.96
N ALA A 58 7.13 37.00 13.25
CA ALA A 58 6.64 35.72 13.77
C ALA A 58 5.11 35.58 13.61
N LEU A 59 4.35 36.62 13.97
CA LEU A 59 2.88 36.60 13.86
C LEU A 59 2.42 36.69 12.40
N GLY A 60 3.10 37.46 11.55
CA GLY A 60 2.84 37.53 10.12
C GLY A 60 3.08 36.19 9.42
N ALA A 61 4.21 35.54 9.71
CA ALA A 61 4.54 34.21 9.18
C ALA A 61 3.56 33.14 9.67
N ALA A 62 3.17 33.19 10.95
CA ALA A 62 2.15 32.30 11.50
C ALA A 62 0.78 32.50 10.82
N GLY A 63 0.39 33.75 10.55
CA GLY A 63 -0.84 34.07 9.81
C GLY A 63 -0.83 33.54 8.37
N LEU A 64 0.29 33.71 7.66
CA LEU A 64 0.48 33.16 6.30
C LEU A 64 0.49 31.63 6.29
N TRP A 65 1.17 31.00 7.26
CA TRP A 65 1.19 29.55 7.43
C TRP A 65 -0.22 28.99 7.67
N LEU A 66 -0.99 29.64 8.54
CA LEU A 66 -2.35 29.23 8.89
C LEU A 66 -3.33 29.39 7.70
N MET A 67 -3.05 30.31 6.78
CA MET A 67 -3.79 30.47 5.51
C MET A 67 -3.29 29.55 4.37
N GLY A 68 -2.21 28.78 4.58
CA GLY A 68 -1.63 27.91 3.56
C GLY A 68 -0.82 28.65 2.48
N LEU A 69 -0.45 29.91 2.75
CA LEU A 69 0.30 30.80 1.85
C LEU A 69 1.75 31.01 2.33
N GLY A 70 2.16 30.35 3.42
CA GLY A 70 3.50 30.42 3.99
C GLY A 70 4.53 29.59 3.23
N ALA A 71 5.77 30.07 3.19
CA ALA A 71 6.89 29.56 2.41
C ALA A 71 6.91 28.03 2.27
N GLN A 72 6.68 27.60 1.04
CA GLN A 72 6.78 26.26 0.49
C GLN A 72 8.24 25.76 0.51
N GLY A 73 8.84 25.71 1.69
CA GLY A 73 10.24 25.34 1.89
C GLY A 73 10.41 24.57 3.19
N GLY A 74 10.07 23.29 3.19
CA GLY A 74 10.70 22.34 4.12
C GLY A 74 9.87 21.78 5.27
N MET A 75 8.54 21.90 5.29
CA MET A 75 7.69 21.08 6.16
C MET A 75 6.73 20.27 5.30
N ARG A 76 7.25 19.16 4.75
CA ARG A 76 6.42 18.07 4.23
C ARG A 76 5.40 17.70 5.31
N ASP A 77 4.16 17.53 4.89
CA ASP A 77 3.03 17.01 5.67
C ASP A 77 3.46 15.87 6.61
N ALA A 78 3.87 16.25 7.82
CA ALA A 78 4.07 15.34 8.94
C ALA A 78 2.77 15.38 9.76
N GLY A 79 1.85 14.49 9.40
CA GLY A 79 0.73 14.15 10.29
C GLY A 79 -0.63 14.69 9.88
N ALA A 80 -1.14 14.25 8.73
CA ALA A 80 -2.57 13.91 8.61
C ALA A 80 -2.70 12.38 8.61
N GLY A 81 -2.32 11.75 9.72
CA GLY A 81 -2.61 10.35 9.99
C GLY A 81 -4.10 10.19 10.27
N GLY A 82 -4.80 9.48 9.38
CA GLY A 82 -6.19 9.13 9.55
C GLY A 82 -6.69 8.23 8.43
N GLY A 83 -6.38 6.93 8.52
CA GLY A 83 -7.07 5.86 7.76
C GLY A 83 -7.20 6.07 6.25
N GLY A 84 -6.25 6.78 5.63
CA GLY A 84 -6.30 7.13 4.21
C GLY A 84 -5.55 6.14 3.34
N VAL A 85 -5.91 6.10 2.06
CA VAL A 85 -5.13 5.42 1.03
C VAL A 85 -3.89 6.27 0.73
N SER A 86 -2.70 5.75 1.00
CA SER A 86 -1.44 6.37 0.60
C SER A 86 -1.10 5.94 -0.82
N ARG A 87 -0.83 6.91 -1.70
CA ARG A 87 -0.46 6.66 -3.09
C ARG A 87 1.00 7.03 -3.30
N VAL A 88 1.78 6.08 -3.81
CA VAL A 88 3.18 6.27 -4.18
C VAL A 88 3.33 5.94 -5.66
N ARG A 89 3.91 6.87 -6.43
CA ARG A 89 4.07 6.77 -7.87
C ARG A 89 5.54 6.79 -8.26
N SER A 90 5.92 5.89 -9.16
CA SER A 90 7.22 5.83 -9.81
C SER A 90 7.08 6.03 -11.33
N ALA A 91 8.20 5.93 -12.07
CA ALA A 91 8.22 6.05 -13.52
C ALA A 91 7.45 4.91 -14.20
N MET A 92 7.59 3.68 -13.70
CA MET A 92 7.01 2.48 -14.32
C MET A 92 5.74 1.98 -13.63
N ILE A 93 5.54 2.29 -12.35
CA ILE A 93 4.43 1.76 -11.54
C ILE A 93 3.83 2.78 -10.57
N GLU A 94 2.56 2.61 -10.26
CA GLU A 94 1.85 3.31 -9.18
C GLU A 94 1.36 2.28 -8.16
N MET A 95 1.51 2.59 -6.88
CA MET A 95 1.03 1.78 -5.77
C MET A 95 0.16 2.59 -4.82
N GLU A 96 -0.89 1.94 -4.36
CA GLU A 96 -1.82 2.45 -3.36
C GLU A 96 -1.83 1.49 -2.17
N LEU A 97 -1.47 2.01 -1.00
CA LEU A 97 -1.55 1.30 0.28
C LEU A 97 -2.74 1.87 1.07
N ASP A 98 -3.78 1.07 1.22
CA ASP A 98 -4.83 1.35 2.19
C ASP A 98 -4.30 1.06 3.59
N HIS A 99 -4.14 2.08 4.43
CA HIS A 99 -3.62 1.93 5.79
C HIS A 99 -4.63 1.29 6.78
N ALA A 100 -5.92 1.25 6.43
CA ALA A 100 -6.95 0.65 7.29
C ALA A 100 -7.02 -0.87 7.11
N THR A 101 -6.97 -1.33 5.86
CA THR A 101 -6.99 -2.77 5.52
C THR A 101 -5.59 -3.37 5.34
N GLY A 102 -4.60 -2.49 5.18
CA GLY A 102 -3.29 -2.85 4.68
C GLY A 102 -3.31 -3.26 3.20
N ALA A 103 -4.44 -3.25 2.47
CA ALA A 103 -4.45 -3.73 1.10
C ALA A 103 -3.52 -2.87 0.21
N ILE A 104 -2.62 -3.54 -0.50
CA ILE A 104 -1.74 -2.90 -1.48
C ILE A 104 -2.32 -3.18 -2.86
N ARG A 105 -2.59 -2.13 -3.61
CA ARG A 105 -3.00 -2.19 -5.02
C ARG A 105 -1.92 -1.55 -5.85
N GLY A 106 -1.70 -2.06 -7.06
CA GLY A 106 -0.75 -1.42 -7.96
C GLY A 106 -1.17 -1.48 -9.42
N MET A 107 -0.72 -0.49 -10.18
CA MET A 107 -0.98 -0.31 -11.60
C MET A 107 0.33 -0.03 -12.33
N ILE A 108 0.48 -0.59 -13.53
CA ILE A 108 1.62 -0.30 -14.40
C ILE A 108 1.34 0.99 -15.16
N LEU A 109 2.26 1.93 -15.08
CA LEU A 109 2.18 3.23 -15.76
C LEU A 109 2.97 3.26 -17.07
N ALA A 110 3.99 2.41 -17.21
CA ALA A 110 4.80 2.34 -18.42
C ALA A 110 5.34 0.92 -18.64
N GLY A 111 5.44 0.51 -19.91
CA GLY A 111 5.94 -0.81 -20.33
C GLY A 111 4.94 -1.61 -21.15
N LYS A 112 5.24 -2.89 -21.40
CA LYS A 112 4.42 -3.78 -22.26
C LYS A 112 2.99 -4.01 -21.75
N ASP A 113 2.77 -3.73 -20.48
CA ASP A 113 1.53 -4.00 -19.74
C ASP A 113 0.92 -2.71 -19.15
N GLU A 114 1.16 -1.56 -19.78
CA GLU A 114 0.61 -0.25 -19.37
C GLU A 114 -0.91 -0.31 -19.10
N GLY A 115 -1.33 0.30 -17.99
CA GLY A 115 -2.71 0.36 -17.54
C GLY A 115 -3.24 -0.94 -16.90
N LYS A 116 -2.47 -2.03 -16.91
CA LYS A 116 -2.86 -3.27 -16.23
C LYS A 116 -2.60 -3.19 -14.72
N ARG A 117 -3.44 -3.89 -13.97
CA ARG A 117 -3.29 -4.05 -12.51
C ARG A 117 -2.24 -5.11 -12.24
N LEU A 118 -1.37 -4.85 -11.25
CA LEU A 118 -0.36 -5.80 -10.78
C LEU A 118 -0.98 -7.14 -10.33
N ASP A 119 -2.21 -7.11 -9.81
CA ASP A 119 -2.97 -8.30 -9.39
C ASP A 119 -3.39 -9.22 -10.53
N ALA A 120 -3.53 -8.68 -11.75
CA ALA A 120 -3.96 -9.41 -12.94
C ALA A 120 -2.78 -10.11 -13.65
N LEU A 121 -1.54 -9.81 -13.25
CA LEU A 121 -0.35 -10.37 -13.86
C LEU A 121 0.00 -11.72 -13.23
N THR A 122 0.49 -12.62 -14.07
CA THR A 122 1.02 -13.90 -13.64
C THR A 122 2.40 -13.71 -13.00
N ARG A 123 2.80 -14.66 -12.14
CA ARG A 123 4.11 -14.64 -11.46
C ARG A 123 5.29 -14.40 -12.44
N PRO A 124 5.39 -15.05 -13.62
CA PRO A 124 6.48 -14.79 -14.57
C PRO A 124 6.47 -13.35 -15.10
N ALA A 125 5.29 -12.80 -15.42
CA ALA A 125 5.17 -11.44 -15.95
C ALA A 125 5.55 -10.37 -14.91
N LEU A 126 5.30 -10.62 -13.63
CA LEU A 126 5.74 -9.77 -12.52
C LEU A 126 7.26 -9.78 -12.35
N PHE A 127 7.92 -10.93 -12.52
CA PHE A 127 9.38 -11.03 -12.50
C PHE A 127 10.03 -10.34 -13.70
N ASP A 128 9.44 -10.46 -14.88
CA ASP A 128 9.89 -9.71 -16.07
C ASP A 128 9.83 -8.20 -15.81
N LEU A 129 8.72 -7.72 -15.25
CA LEU A 129 8.54 -6.31 -14.91
C LEU A 129 9.56 -5.86 -13.86
N TYR A 130 9.82 -6.68 -12.84
CA TYR A 130 10.82 -6.40 -11.82
C TYR A 130 12.23 -6.25 -12.41
N ASN A 131 12.63 -7.14 -13.32
CA ASN A 131 13.91 -7.05 -14.01
C ASN A 131 14.04 -5.80 -14.88
N MET A 132 12.94 -5.33 -15.48
CA MET A 132 12.91 -4.06 -16.21
C MET A 132 13.02 -2.86 -15.27
N CYS A 133 12.25 -2.85 -14.17
CA CYS A 133 12.34 -1.80 -13.16
C CYS A 133 13.75 -1.71 -12.54
N LEU A 134 14.44 -2.83 -12.31
CA LEU A 134 15.82 -2.79 -11.80
C LEU A 134 16.80 -2.01 -12.70
N ARG A 135 16.54 -1.93 -14.01
CA ARG A 135 17.39 -1.22 -14.96
C ARG A 135 16.97 0.24 -15.16
N ASP A 136 15.67 0.48 -15.28
CA ASP A 136 15.13 1.77 -15.71
C ASP A 136 14.51 2.59 -14.56
N ASP A 137 14.10 1.96 -13.46
CA ASP A 137 13.35 2.59 -12.36
C ASP A 137 13.61 1.92 -10.98
N PRO A 138 14.68 2.31 -10.26
CA PRO A 138 15.04 1.70 -8.98
C PRO A 138 14.01 1.95 -7.86
N ASP A 139 13.26 3.05 -7.94
CA ASP A 139 12.18 3.34 -6.99
C ASP A 139 10.96 2.42 -7.24
N GLY A 140 10.64 2.18 -8.52
CA GLY A 140 9.65 1.20 -8.94
C GLY A 140 10.02 -0.23 -8.55
N ALA A 141 11.30 -0.60 -8.60
CA ALA A 141 11.76 -1.91 -8.14
C ALA A 141 11.44 -2.14 -6.65
N ARG A 142 11.78 -1.19 -5.77
CA ARG A 142 11.52 -1.27 -4.32
C ARG A 142 10.03 -1.38 -3.98
N LEU A 143 9.23 -0.62 -4.70
CA LEU A 143 7.77 -0.66 -4.59
C LEU A 143 7.24 -2.05 -4.97
N LEU A 144 7.71 -2.60 -6.09
CA LEU A 144 7.33 -3.93 -6.54
C LEU A 144 7.80 -5.03 -5.59
N GLU A 145 8.98 -4.89 -4.97
CA GLU A 145 9.44 -5.81 -3.92
C GLU A 145 8.49 -5.87 -2.73
N ALA A 146 8.05 -4.72 -2.23
CA ALA A 146 7.12 -4.65 -1.10
C ALA A 146 5.76 -5.29 -1.45
N TYR A 147 5.32 -5.17 -2.71
CA TYR A 147 4.14 -5.86 -3.22
C TYR A 147 4.34 -7.39 -3.30
N LEU A 148 5.47 -7.83 -3.86
CA LEU A 148 5.80 -9.24 -4.02
C LEU A 148 6.01 -9.93 -2.67
N ASP A 149 6.63 -9.28 -1.69
CA ASP A 149 6.80 -9.82 -0.33
C ASP A 149 5.49 -10.19 0.33
N ARG A 150 4.49 -9.35 0.11
CA ARG A 150 3.18 -9.52 0.72
C ARG A 150 2.31 -10.51 -0.04
N ARG A 151 2.42 -10.54 -1.37
CA ARG A 151 1.64 -11.44 -2.22
C ARG A 151 2.24 -12.84 -2.31
N PHE A 152 3.56 -12.94 -2.24
CA PHE A 152 4.34 -14.17 -2.43
C PHE A 152 5.46 -14.24 -1.39
N ALA A 153 5.13 -14.70 -0.18
CA ALA A 153 6.13 -14.91 0.86
C ALA A 153 7.25 -15.85 0.34
N GLY A 154 8.50 -15.36 0.33
CA GLY A 154 9.65 -16.12 -0.16
C GLY A 154 9.94 -16.02 -1.66
N TRP A 155 9.35 -15.08 -2.39
CA TRP A 155 9.66 -14.85 -3.81
C TRP A 155 11.15 -14.51 -4.06
N ARG A 156 11.84 -13.91 -3.09
CA ARG A 156 13.29 -13.63 -3.15
C ARG A 156 14.14 -14.91 -3.22
N ALA A 157 13.77 -15.97 -2.50
CA ALA A 157 14.48 -17.25 -2.59
C ALA A 157 14.35 -17.90 -3.99
N ALA A 158 13.33 -17.53 -4.76
CA ALA A 158 13.20 -17.92 -6.16
C ALA A 158 13.90 -16.95 -7.14
N GLY A 159 14.12 -15.69 -6.75
CA GLY A 159 14.81 -14.66 -7.55
C GLY A 159 16.34 -14.67 -7.40
N ASP A 160 16.86 -15.01 -6.23
CA ASP A 160 18.30 -15.12 -5.95
C ASP A 160 18.96 -16.31 -6.69
N ALA A 161 18.18 -17.21 -7.27
CA ALA A 161 18.68 -18.23 -8.19
C ALA A 161 19.22 -17.65 -9.51
N HIS A 162 19.01 -16.36 -9.79
CA HIS A 162 19.31 -15.75 -11.08
C HIS A 162 20.39 -14.64 -11.05
N HIS A 163 20.93 -14.29 -9.87
CA HIS A 163 21.87 -13.17 -9.72
C HIS A 163 23.32 -13.52 -9.32
N ASP A 164 23.65 -14.79 -9.06
CA ASP A 164 25.03 -15.24 -8.77
C ASP A 164 25.62 -16.12 -9.88
N ALA A 165 25.51 -15.67 -11.14
CA ALA A 165 26.26 -16.23 -12.27
C ALA A 165 27.56 -15.44 -12.50
N GLY A 166 28.47 -15.50 -11.53
CA GLY A 166 29.72 -14.73 -11.54
C GLY A 166 30.89 -15.44 -10.87
N GLY A 167 31.24 -16.65 -11.35
CA GLY A 167 32.56 -17.26 -11.15
C GLY A 167 32.67 -18.30 -10.03
N GLY A 168 33.17 -19.49 -10.39
CA GLY A 168 33.69 -20.48 -9.44
C GLY A 168 33.00 -21.84 -9.54
N GLU A 169 33.63 -22.76 -10.26
CA GLU A 169 33.25 -24.16 -10.40
C GLU A 169 33.06 -24.89 -9.06
N THR A 170 32.22 -25.94 -9.14
CA THR A 170 32.14 -27.10 -8.23
C THR A 170 31.18 -26.95 -7.05
N ARG A 171 29.89 -27.20 -7.28
CA ARG A 171 29.17 -28.36 -6.71
C ARG A 171 27.72 -28.39 -7.20
N ALA A 172 27.36 -29.48 -7.87
CA ALA A 172 26.00 -29.80 -8.27
C ALA A 172 24.99 -29.70 -7.09
N ARG A 173 23.99 -28.83 -7.23
CA ARG A 173 22.64 -29.05 -6.67
C ARG A 173 21.56 -28.29 -7.45
N ARG A 174 21.17 -28.91 -8.56
CA ARG A 174 19.80 -29.00 -9.14
C ARG A 174 18.86 -27.80 -8.93
N THR A 175 18.77 -27.00 -9.99
CA THR A 175 17.54 -26.58 -10.70
C THR A 175 16.19 -26.87 -10.04
N GLY A 176 15.35 -25.82 -9.96
CA GLY A 176 13.99 -25.82 -9.43
C GLY A 176 13.02 -26.77 -10.16
N THR A 177 13.08 -28.04 -9.81
CA THR A 177 12.08 -29.05 -10.15
C THR A 177 11.91 -29.90 -8.91
N ILE A 178 10.67 -30.01 -8.40
CA ILE A 178 10.37 -30.86 -7.25
C ILE A 178 10.95 -32.24 -7.51
N THR A 179 11.80 -32.69 -6.60
CA THR A 179 12.48 -33.98 -6.73
C THR A 179 11.48 -35.10 -6.43
N GLU A 180 11.67 -36.31 -6.97
CA GLU A 180 10.71 -37.41 -6.74
C GLU A 180 10.51 -37.69 -5.24
N ASP A 181 11.59 -37.63 -4.47
CA ASP A 181 11.58 -37.81 -3.03
C ASP A 181 10.72 -36.73 -2.34
N GLU A 182 10.89 -35.48 -2.76
CA GLU A 182 10.10 -34.35 -2.28
C GLU A 182 8.62 -34.45 -2.72
N ALA A 183 8.35 -35.00 -3.92
CA ALA A 183 6.98 -35.23 -4.39
C ALA A 183 6.25 -36.31 -3.56
N TYR A 184 6.95 -37.39 -3.16
CA TYR A 184 6.40 -38.38 -2.23
C TYR A 184 6.15 -37.79 -0.84
N GLU A 185 7.05 -36.94 -0.34
CA GLU A 185 6.89 -36.24 0.94
C GLU A 185 5.70 -35.27 0.93
N ILE A 186 5.54 -34.47 -0.14
CA ILE A 186 4.42 -33.52 -0.31
C ILE A 186 3.07 -34.25 -0.34
N LEU A 187 3.01 -35.42 -0.98
CA LEU A 187 1.79 -36.24 -1.04
C LEU A 187 1.60 -37.11 0.21
N GLY A 188 2.58 -37.16 1.13
CA GLY A 188 2.54 -38.00 2.33
C GLY A 188 2.58 -39.50 2.03
N LEU A 189 3.21 -39.90 0.93
CA LEU A 189 3.27 -41.28 0.44
C LEU A 189 4.68 -41.86 0.62
N LYS A 190 4.77 -43.19 0.75
CA LYS A 190 6.07 -43.89 0.72
C LYS A 190 6.59 -43.96 -0.71
N LYS A 191 7.92 -43.92 -0.86
CA LYS A 191 8.59 -44.12 -2.15
C LYS A 191 8.13 -45.42 -2.80
N GLY A 192 7.73 -45.35 -4.08
CA GLY A 192 7.21 -46.50 -4.82
C GLY A 192 5.72 -46.80 -4.63
N ALA A 193 4.94 -45.88 -4.05
CA ALA A 193 3.48 -46.01 -4.02
C ALA A 193 2.89 -46.12 -5.45
N PRO A 194 1.86 -46.97 -5.67
CA PRO A 194 1.25 -47.14 -6.98
C PRO A 194 0.51 -45.88 -7.44
N ALA A 195 0.37 -45.70 -8.75
CA ALA A 195 -0.31 -44.54 -9.36
C ALA A 195 -1.72 -44.28 -8.79
N ALA A 196 -2.44 -45.35 -8.41
CA ALA A 196 -3.75 -45.26 -7.78
C ALA A 196 -3.72 -44.54 -6.41
N ASP A 197 -2.66 -44.74 -5.64
CA ASP A 197 -2.48 -44.13 -4.32
C ASP A 197 -2.01 -42.66 -4.45
N ILE A 198 -1.18 -42.37 -5.45
CA ILE A 198 -0.79 -41.00 -5.83
C ILE A 198 -2.02 -40.16 -6.18
N ALA A 199 -2.92 -40.68 -7.02
CA ALA A 199 -4.15 -39.99 -7.41
C ALA A 199 -5.15 -39.84 -6.25
N ARG A 200 -5.16 -40.78 -5.29
CA ARG A 200 -5.99 -40.68 -4.07
C ARG A 200 -5.47 -39.58 -3.14
N ALA A 201 -4.17 -39.61 -2.82
CA ALA A 201 -3.53 -38.63 -1.94
C ALA A 201 -3.66 -37.21 -2.48
N HIS A 202 -3.49 -37.01 -3.80
CA HIS A 202 -3.70 -35.73 -4.46
C HIS A 202 -5.13 -35.19 -4.27
N ARG A 203 -6.15 -36.02 -4.49
CA ARG A 203 -7.56 -35.62 -4.32
C ARG A 203 -7.88 -35.27 -2.87
N ASP A 204 -7.34 -36.02 -1.92
CA ASP A 204 -7.58 -35.79 -0.50
C ASP A 204 -6.86 -34.51 0.00
N LEU A 205 -5.65 -34.24 -0.49
CA LEU A 205 -4.93 -33.00 -0.22
C LEU A 205 -5.64 -31.80 -0.86
N MET A 206 -6.09 -31.90 -2.11
CA MET A 206 -6.82 -30.82 -2.77
C MET A 206 -8.15 -30.47 -2.10
N LYS A 207 -8.87 -31.46 -1.57
CA LYS A 207 -10.08 -31.22 -0.76
C LYS A 207 -9.77 -30.45 0.53
N LYS A 208 -8.61 -30.70 1.16
CA LYS A 208 -8.18 -30.01 2.38
C LYS A 208 -7.66 -28.60 2.11
N LEU A 209 -7.14 -28.34 0.91
CA LEU A 209 -6.60 -27.05 0.49
C LEU A 209 -7.64 -26.08 -0.08
N HIS A 210 -8.94 -26.37 0.12
CA HIS A 210 -10.02 -25.52 -0.37
C HIS A 210 -9.87 -24.08 0.19
N PRO A 211 -10.07 -23.03 -0.64
CA PRO A 211 -9.89 -21.64 -0.25
C PRO A 211 -10.79 -21.20 0.92
N ASP A 212 -11.91 -21.89 1.14
CA ASP A 212 -12.83 -21.65 2.27
C ASP A 212 -12.27 -22.06 3.64
N LEU A 213 -11.16 -22.81 3.68
CA LEU A 213 -10.50 -23.27 4.92
C LEU A 213 -9.06 -22.75 5.06
N GLY A 214 -8.70 -21.68 4.35
CA GLY A 214 -7.39 -21.01 4.50
C GLY A 214 -6.24 -21.66 3.74
N GLY A 215 -6.52 -22.46 2.71
CA GLY A 215 -5.49 -22.97 1.80
C GLY A 215 -4.85 -21.88 0.95
N THR A 216 -3.52 -21.75 1.00
CA THR A 216 -2.78 -20.84 0.12
C THR A 216 -2.70 -21.44 -1.30
N THR A 217 -2.87 -20.59 -2.32
CA THR A 217 -2.77 -20.97 -3.76
C THR A 217 -1.45 -21.68 -4.09
N ASP A 218 -0.40 -21.34 -3.35
CA ASP A 218 0.95 -21.85 -3.53
C ASP A 218 1.08 -23.31 -3.07
N LEU A 219 0.34 -23.72 -2.04
CA LEU A 219 0.37 -25.12 -1.58
C LEU A 219 -0.39 -26.03 -2.54
N ALA A 220 -1.50 -25.55 -3.11
CA ALA A 220 -2.23 -26.26 -4.15
C ALA A 220 -1.37 -26.45 -5.42
N ALA A 221 -0.62 -25.42 -5.83
CA ALA A 221 0.31 -25.50 -6.95
C ALA A 221 1.40 -26.57 -6.72
N ARG A 222 2.01 -26.59 -5.53
CA ARG A 222 3.02 -27.60 -5.16
C ARG A 222 2.47 -29.03 -5.15
N VAL A 223 1.23 -29.22 -4.70
CA VAL A 223 0.58 -30.55 -4.70
C VAL A 223 0.29 -31.04 -6.14
N ASN A 224 -0.06 -30.14 -7.06
CA ASN A 224 -0.21 -30.47 -8.48
C ASN A 224 1.13 -30.87 -9.11
N GLU A 225 2.17 -30.07 -8.89
CA GLU A 225 3.50 -30.34 -9.43
C GLU A 225 4.07 -31.68 -8.92
N ALA A 226 3.87 -32.01 -7.64
CA ALA A 226 4.24 -33.30 -7.07
C ALA A 226 3.55 -34.49 -7.77
N LYS A 227 2.25 -34.38 -8.05
CA LYS A 227 1.52 -35.41 -8.81
C LYS A 227 2.09 -35.56 -10.22
N ASP A 228 2.36 -34.46 -10.92
CA ASP A 228 2.83 -34.48 -12.31
C ASP A 228 4.25 -35.05 -12.44
N VAL A 229 5.11 -34.86 -11.43
CA VAL A 229 6.41 -35.52 -11.34
C VAL A 229 6.26 -37.04 -11.18
N LEU A 230 5.41 -37.50 -10.26
CA LEU A 230 5.24 -38.93 -10.03
C LEU A 230 4.50 -39.64 -11.17
N MET A 231 3.52 -38.99 -11.80
CA MET A 231 2.74 -39.59 -12.91
C MET A 231 3.56 -39.72 -14.20
N ARG A 232 4.52 -38.82 -14.46
CA ARG A 232 5.46 -38.94 -15.61
C ARG A 232 6.29 -40.23 -15.59
N ARG A 233 6.50 -40.82 -14.41
CA ARG A 233 7.26 -42.05 -14.23
C ARG A 233 6.41 -43.33 -14.32
N HIS A 234 5.09 -43.21 -14.15
CA HIS A 234 4.15 -44.33 -14.22
C HIS A 234 3.53 -44.53 -15.61
N HIS A 235 4.05 -43.83 -16.63
CA HIS A 235 3.69 -43.99 -18.04
C HIS A 235 4.45 -45.13 -18.71
#